data_AF-A0A7H0LEE9-F1
#
_entry.id   AF-A0A7H0LEE9-F1
#
_cell.length_a   1.000
_cell.length_b   1.000
_cell.length_c   1.000
_cell.angle_alpha   90.00
_cell.angle_beta   90.00
_cell.angle_gamma   90.00
#
_symmetry.space_group_name_H-M   'P 1'
#
loop_
_entity.id
_entity.type
_entity.pdbx_description
1 polymer ?
#
loop_
_entity_poly.entity_id
_entity_poly.type
_entity_poly.pdbx_seq_one_letter_code
_entity_poly.pdbx_strand_id
1 'polypeptide(L)'
;MTHRLAFTLCRVAGHMLPAARKPWADAMTAELAHAEDDRAALAYAGGCLLAALHERMCDFDTRFTAGLWSIAIVTSLFAVVQFACAAHGIRALLGARDGMSEALLHHGASPALMASYEAARPIVIGCFIILGCTHLAAAWFLSRTQFHRFLIAWCAALLVASVAVAIQLSIVWSIDGVPSEFHALILQAVVLPALLAWSQSRHKYSGRI
;
A
#
# COMPACT_ATOMS: atom_id res chain seq x y z
N MET A 1 -44.89 -2.29 3.71
CA MET A 1 -43.75 -1.75 2.92
C MET A 1 -42.44 -2.22 3.53
N THR A 2 -42.23 -1.94 4.81
CA THR A 2 -41.60 -2.77 5.85
C THR A 2 -41.18 -4.20 5.46
N HIS A 3 -42.10 -5.12 5.16
CA HIS A 3 -41.75 -6.50 4.79
C HIS A 3 -40.82 -6.64 3.58
N ARG A 4 -40.99 -5.77 2.55
CA ARG A 4 -40.09 -5.75 1.36
C ARG A 4 -38.71 -5.23 1.71
N LEU A 5 -38.62 -4.29 2.65
CA LEU A 5 -37.36 -3.77 3.15
C LEU A 5 -36.59 -4.85 3.90
N ALA A 6 -37.26 -5.64 4.75
CA ALA A 6 -36.65 -6.76 5.47
C ALA A 6 -36.07 -7.81 4.50
N PHE A 7 -36.82 -8.20 3.45
CA PHE A 7 -36.29 -9.11 2.41
C PHE A 7 -35.10 -8.51 1.67
N THR A 8 -35.13 -7.21 1.40
CA THR A 8 -34.00 -6.53 0.74
C THR A 8 -32.75 -6.57 1.63
N LEU A 9 -32.90 -6.33 2.94
CA LEU A 9 -31.82 -6.40 3.91
C LEU A 9 -31.24 -7.82 4.03
N CYS A 10 -32.08 -8.86 4.14
CA CYS A 10 -31.61 -10.25 4.15
C CYS A 10 -30.90 -10.61 2.84
N ARG A 11 -31.40 -10.14 1.69
CA ARG A 11 -30.73 -10.35 0.41
C ARG A 11 -29.36 -9.67 0.37
N VAL A 12 -29.24 -8.45 0.87
CA VAL A 12 -27.94 -7.76 0.99
C VAL A 12 -27.01 -8.54 1.92
N ALA A 13 -27.49 -8.97 3.09
CA ALA A 13 -26.72 -9.80 4.02
C ALA A 13 -26.19 -11.08 3.35
N GLY A 14 -27.04 -11.77 2.58
CA GLY A 14 -26.66 -12.95 1.80
C GLY A 14 -25.56 -12.71 0.77
N HIS A 15 -25.53 -11.53 0.12
CA HIS A 15 -24.45 -11.16 -0.81
C HIS A 15 -23.14 -10.79 -0.09
N MET A 16 -23.22 -10.36 1.18
CA MET A 16 -22.03 -10.06 1.98
C MET A 16 -21.38 -11.33 2.50
N LEU A 17 -22.12 -12.41 2.71
CA LEU A 17 -21.59 -13.67 3.22
C LEU A 17 -20.56 -14.30 2.26
N PRO A 18 -19.53 -14.99 2.80
CA PRO A 18 -18.62 -15.81 2.00
C PRO A 18 -19.37 -16.89 1.22
N ALA A 19 -18.85 -17.31 0.07
CA ALA A 19 -19.50 -18.31 -0.79
C ALA A 19 -19.83 -19.63 -0.06
N ALA A 20 -18.99 -20.05 0.90
CA ALA A 20 -19.21 -21.22 1.73
C ALA A 20 -20.44 -21.12 2.66
N ARG A 21 -20.91 -19.90 2.95
CA ARG A 21 -22.06 -19.62 3.82
C ARG A 21 -23.36 -19.41 3.03
N LYS A 22 -23.38 -19.70 1.73
CA LYS A 22 -24.58 -19.59 0.89
C LYS A 22 -25.80 -20.36 1.46
N PRO A 23 -25.66 -21.59 2.01
CA PRO A 23 -26.79 -22.27 2.66
C PRO A 23 -27.37 -21.48 3.85
N TRP A 24 -26.55 -20.70 4.54
CA TRP A 24 -27.02 -19.86 5.65
C TRP A 24 -27.81 -18.64 5.14
N ALA A 25 -27.42 -18.04 4.01
CA ALA A 25 -28.20 -16.98 3.36
C ALA A 25 -29.59 -17.46 2.93
N ASP A 26 -29.67 -18.69 2.40
CA ASP A 26 -30.93 -19.32 2.01
C ASP A 26 -31.81 -19.57 3.24
N ALA A 27 -31.22 -20.08 4.34
CA ALA A 27 -31.91 -20.27 5.61
C ALA A 27 -32.44 -18.97 6.22
N MET A 28 -31.64 -17.89 6.22
CA MET A 28 -32.06 -16.55 6.68
C MET A 28 -33.31 -16.06 5.93
N THR A 29 -33.34 -16.28 4.63
CA THR A 29 -34.46 -15.85 3.78
C THR A 29 -35.71 -16.68 4.06
N ALA A 30 -35.55 -17.98 4.32
CA ALA A 30 -36.65 -18.87 4.70
C ALA A 30 -37.21 -18.54 6.10
N GLU A 31 -36.37 -18.25 7.08
CA GLU A 31 -36.80 -17.85 8.43
C GLU A 31 -37.52 -16.50 8.42
N LEU A 32 -37.05 -15.53 7.63
CA LEU A 32 -37.72 -14.24 7.48
C LEU A 32 -39.18 -14.37 6.98
N ALA A 33 -39.48 -15.39 6.17
CA ALA A 33 -40.84 -15.65 5.68
C ALA A 33 -41.83 -16.06 6.78
N HIS A 34 -41.34 -16.43 7.97
CA HIS A 34 -42.14 -16.86 9.11
C HIS A 34 -42.25 -15.78 10.21
N ALA A 35 -41.79 -14.55 9.96
CA ALA A 35 -41.87 -13.47 10.93
C ALA A 35 -43.34 -13.06 11.19
N GLU A 36 -43.73 -12.96 12.47
CA GLU A 36 -45.10 -12.69 12.90
C GLU A 36 -45.59 -11.27 12.60
N ASP A 37 -44.67 -10.29 12.65
CA ASP A 37 -44.96 -8.90 12.34
C ASP A 37 -43.80 -8.18 11.62
N ASP A 38 -44.11 -7.00 11.05
CA ASP A 38 -43.18 -6.19 10.29
C ASP A 38 -41.97 -5.70 11.10
N ARG A 39 -42.12 -5.52 12.41
CA ARG A 39 -41.04 -5.03 13.30
C ARG A 39 -40.07 -6.16 13.62
N ALA A 40 -40.59 -7.35 13.90
CA ALA A 40 -39.83 -8.57 14.08
C ALA A 40 -39.05 -8.92 12.80
N ALA A 41 -39.69 -8.82 11.63
CA ALA A 41 -39.05 -9.03 10.34
C ALA A 41 -37.85 -8.08 10.12
N LEU A 42 -38.01 -6.79 10.42
CA LEU A 42 -36.93 -5.81 10.30
C LEU A 42 -35.81 -6.02 11.32
N ALA A 43 -36.15 -6.33 12.57
CA ALA A 43 -35.16 -6.61 13.62
C ALA A 43 -34.32 -7.85 13.27
N TYR A 44 -34.98 -8.93 12.79
CA TYR A 44 -34.32 -10.13 12.31
C TYR A 44 -33.39 -9.82 11.14
N ALA A 45 -33.89 -9.16 10.09
CA ALA A 45 -33.08 -8.82 8.91
C ALA A 45 -31.90 -7.90 9.25
N GLY A 46 -32.08 -6.97 10.21
CA GLY A 46 -30.99 -6.16 10.75
C GLY A 46 -29.93 -6.99 11.49
N GLY A 47 -30.36 -7.95 12.30
CA GLY A 47 -29.47 -8.93 12.95
C GLY A 47 -28.69 -9.77 11.94
N CYS A 48 -29.37 -10.26 10.89
CA CYS A 48 -28.73 -10.98 9.79
C CYS A 48 -27.66 -10.14 9.08
N LEU A 49 -27.95 -8.86 8.82
CA LEU A 49 -26.99 -7.95 8.20
C LEU A 49 -25.77 -7.70 9.08
N LEU A 50 -25.97 -7.47 10.38
CA LEU A 50 -24.88 -7.29 11.33
C LEU A 50 -24.02 -8.55 11.46
N ALA A 51 -24.65 -9.73 11.50
CA ALA A 51 -23.95 -11.00 11.56
C ALA A 51 -23.15 -11.27 10.26
N ALA A 52 -23.73 -10.98 9.09
CA ALA A 52 -23.04 -11.08 7.81
C ALA A 52 -21.86 -10.09 7.69
N LEU A 53 -22.02 -8.86 8.19
CA LEU A 53 -20.94 -7.89 8.31
C LEU A 53 -19.83 -8.39 9.22
N HIS A 54 -20.18 -8.93 10.39
CA HIS A 54 -19.22 -9.48 11.34
C HIS A 54 -18.47 -10.69 10.75
N GLU A 55 -19.17 -11.61 10.09
CA GLU A 55 -18.56 -12.75 9.41
C GLU A 55 -17.61 -12.28 8.30
N ARG A 56 -18.02 -11.32 7.47
CA ARG A 56 -17.15 -10.73 6.43
C ARG A 56 -15.93 -10.01 7.01
N MET A 57 -16.08 -9.33 8.14
CA MET A 57 -14.96 -8.71 8.85
C MET A 57 -14.06 -9.75 9.50
N CYS A 58 -14.55 -10.95 9.80
CA CYS A 58 -13.78 -12.08 10.35
C CYS A 58 -13.21 -13.00 9.28
N ASP A 59 -13.76 -12.97 8.07
CA ASP A 59 -13.33 -13.73 6.92
C ASP A 59 -11.88 -13.43 6.59
N PHE A 60 -11.08 -14.50 6.57
CA PHE A 60 -9.65 -14.39 6.39
C PHE A 60 -9.29 -13.82 5.01
N ASP A 61 -10.01 -14.23 3.96
CA ASP A 61 -9.76 -13.77 2.59
C ASP A 61 -10.04 -12.26 2.45
N THR A 62 -11.12 -11.78 3.07
CA THR A 62 -11.44 -10.36 3.12
C THR A 62 -10.36 -9.56 3.86
N ARG A 63 -9.93 -10.02 5.05
CA ARG A 63 -8.85 -9.38 5.82
C ARG A 63 -7.52 -9.38 5.08
N PHE A 64 -7.18 -10.49 4.43
CA PHE A 64 -5.96 -10.65 3.66
C PHE A 64 -5.96 -9.69 2.46
N THR A 65 -7.07 -9.64 1.71
CA THR A 65 -7.24 -8.71 0.59
C THR A 65 -7.16 -7.26 1.04
N ALA A 66 -7.86 -6.89 2.13
CA ALA A 66 -7.77 -5.55 2.71
C ALA A 66 -6.34 -5.19 3.14
N GLY A 67 -5.59 -6.16 3.68
CA GLY A 67 -4.18 -6.00 4.00
C GLY A 67 -3.32 -5.73 2.75
N LEU A 68 -3.52 -6.48 1.67
CA LEU A 68 -2.83 -6.25 0.40
C LEU A 68 -3.14 -4.87 -0.19
N TRP A 69 -4.40 -4.44 -0.13
CA TRP A 69 -4.80 -3.09 -0.56
C TRP A 69 -4.17 -2.00 0.30
N SER A 70 -4.11 -2.19 1.62
CA SER A 70 -3.46 -1.24 2.52
C SER A 70 -1.97 -1.09 2.16
N ILE A 71 -1.29 -2.21 1.93
CA ILE A 71 0.11 -2.21 1.49
C ILE A 71 0.27 -1.54 0.12
N ALA A 72 -0.61 -1.82 -0.84
CA ALA A 72 -0.57 -1.22 -2.16
C ALA A 72 -0.79 0.31 -2.11
N ILE A 73 -1.69 0.78 -1.26
CA ILE A 73 -1.95 2.22 -1.04
C ILE A 73 -0.71 2.89 -0.47
N VAL A 74 -0.14 2.34 0.61
CA VAL A 74 1.09 2.89 1.21
C VAL A 74 2.21 2.93 0.17
N THR A 75 2.44 1.83 -0.55
CA THR A 75 3.46 1.76 -1.61
C THR A 75 3.23 2.80 -2.71
N SER A 76 1.98 3.06 -3.09
CA SER A 76 1.61 4.10 -4.06
C SER A 76 1.89 5.50 -3.55
N LEU A 77 1.62 5.78 -2.26
CA LEU A 77 1.95 7.08 -1.65
C LEU A 77 3.46 7.35 -1.70
N PHE A 78 4.29 6.33 -1.48
CA PHE A 78 5.73 6.47 -1.67
C PHE A 78 6.10 6.80 -3.12
N ALA A 79 5.45 6.19 -4.11
CA ALA A 79 5.66 6.58 -5.51
C ALA A 79 5.36 8.07 -5.75
N VAL A 80 4.28 8.59 -5.16
CA VAL A 80 3.93 10.02 -5.23
C VAL A 80 5.03 10.89 -4.63
N VAL A 81 5.55 10.52 -3.45
CA VAL A 81 6.68 11.24 -2.83
C VAL A 81 7.91 11.22 -3.74
N GLN A 82 8.25 10.08 -4.34
CA GLN A 82 9.38 9.99 -5.26
C GLN A 82 9.22 10.88 -6.50
N PHE A 83 8.01 10.91 -7.08
CA PHE A 83 7.73 11.82 -8.19
C PHE A 83 7.77 13.29 -7.79
N ALA A 84 7.33 13.63 -6.57
CA ALA A 84 7.45 14.98 -6.04
C ALA A 84 8.92 15.39 -5.87
N CYS A 85 9.78 14.52 -5.34
CA CYS A 85 11.22 14.75 -5.23
C CYS A 85 11.88 14.89 -6.60
N ALA A 86 11.53 14.02 -7.56
CA ALA A 86 12.00 14.14 -8.94
C ALA A 86 11.57 15.46 -9.59
N ALA A 87 10.31 15.88 -9.40
CA ALA A 87 9.82 17.15 -9.92
C ALA A 87 10.55 18.34 -9.29
N HIS A 88 10.85 18.29 -7.98
CA HIS A 88 11.65 19.31 -7.31
C HIS A 88 13.08 19.38 -7.89
N GLY A 89 13.73 18.22 -8.09
CA GLY A 89 15.05 18.16 -8.71
C GLY A 89 15.06 18.67 -10.16
N ILE A 90 14.03 18.38 -10.95
CA ILE A 90 13.89 18.93 -12.31
C ILE A 90 13.76 20.45 -12.26
N ARG A 91 12.98 21.00 -11.32
CA ARG A 91 12.87 22.45 -11.14
C ARG A 91 14.22 23.07 -10.77
N ALA A 92 15.00 22.40 -9.92
CA ALA A 92 16.36 22.84 -9.59
C ALA A 92 17.28 22.85 -10.83
N LEU A 93 17.22 21.82 -11.69
CA LEU A 93 17.95 21.81 -12.97
C LEU A 93 17.55 22.96 -13.90
N LEU A 94 16.31 23.44 -13.81
CA LEU A 94 15.81 24.59 -14.56
C LEU A 94 16.14 25.95 -13.91
N GLY A 95 16.98 25.96 -12.86
CA GLY A 95 17.44 27.17 -12.19
C GLY A 95 16.57 27.63 -11.02
N ALA A 96 15.62 26.82 -10.55
CA ALA A 96 14.93 27.10 -9.30
C ALA A 96 15.90 26.95 -8.10
N ARG A 97 15.61 27.64 -6.99
CA ARG A 97 16.36 27.47 -5.74
C ARG A 97 16.24 26.03 -5.24
N ASP A 98 17.39 25.46 -4.91
CA ASP A 98 17.53 24.12 -4.34
C ASP A 98 18.00 24.25 -2.89
N GLY A 99 17.15 23.82 -1.95
CA GLY A 99 17.44 23.89 -0.53
C GLY A 99 18.67 23.07 -0.13
N MET A 100 18.98 21.99 -0.86
CA MET A 100 20.16 21.17 -0.59
C MET A 100 21.46 21.89 -0.99
N SER A 101 21.47 22.52 -2.16
CA SER A 101 22.59 23.37 -2.61
C SER A 101 22.83 24.54 -1.64
N GLU A 102 21.76 25.21 -1.18
CA GLU A 102 21.85 26.27 -0.18
C GLU A 102 22.38 25.75 1.17
N ALA A 103 21.92 24.57 1.61
CA ALA A 103 22.42 23.95 2.84
C ALA A 103 23.91 23.57 2.72
N LEU A 104 24.35 23.02 1.59
CA LEU A 104 25.76 22.69 1.36
C LEU A 104 26.63 23.94 1.40
N LEU A 105 26.20 25.04 0.76
CA LEU A 105 26.90 26.33 0.82
C LEU A 105 26.96 26.87 2.25
N HIS A 106 25.87 26.77 3.01
CA HIS A 106 25.81 27.22 4.41
C HIS A 106 26.79 26.44 5.31
N HIS A 107 27.01 25.15 5.03
CA HIS A 107 27.96 24.30 5.75
C HIS A 107 29.39 24.39 5.20
N GLY A 108 29.68 25.34 4.30
CA GLY A 108 31.03 25.57 3.78
C GLY A 108 31.51 24.50 2.80
N ALA A 109 30.61 23.88 2.04
CA ALA A 109 30.96 22.90 1.02
C ALA A 109 32.00 23.46 0.03
N SER A 110 33.00 22.65 -0.29
CA SER A 110 34.03 23.04 -1.26
C SER A 110 33.43 23.20 -2.67
N PRO A 111 34.01 24.06 -3.53
CA PRO A 111 33.55 24.20 -4.93
C PRO A 111 33.59 22.88 -5.70
N ALA A 112 34.55 22.00 -5.38
CA ALA A 112 34.65 20.67 -5.97
C ALA A 112 33.47 19.77 -5.57
N LEU A 113 33.07 19.80 -4.29
CA LEU A 113 31.91 19.05 -3.79
C LEU A 113 30.60 19.54 -4.45
N MET A 114 30.45 20.85 -4.60
CA MET A 114 29.30 21.45 -5.30
C MET A 114 29.24 21.01 -6.76
N ALA A 115 30.37 20.98 -7.47
CA ALA A 115 30.43 20.51 -8.86
C ALA A 115 30.06 19.02 -8.98
N SER A 116 30.53 18.17 -8.05
CA SER A 116 30.15 16.75 -8.00
C SER A 116 28.67 16.55 -7.71
N TYR A 117 28.09 17.34 -6.81
CA TYR A 117 26.66 17.30 -6.51
C TYR A 117 25.80 17.69 -7.72
N GLU A 118 26.13 18.79 -8.38
CA GLU A 118 25.44 19.25 -9.60
C GLU A 118 25.56 18.23 -10.74
N ALA A 119 26.73 17.60 -10.91
CA ALA A 119 26.93 16.55 -11.90
C ALA A 119 26.12 15.27 -11.62
N ALA A 120 25.92 14.93 -10.34
CA ALA A 120 25.15 13.74 -9.94
C ALA A 120 23.64 13.97 -9.92
N ARG A 121 23.18 15.21 -9.77
CA ARG A 121 21.76 15.59 -9.70
C ARG A 121 20.86 14.94 -10.77
N PRO A 122 21.18 14.97 -12.09
CA PRO A 122 20.32 14.34 -13.10
C PRO A 122 20.21 12.81 -12.93
N ILE A 123 21.27 12.16 -12.44
CA ILE A 123 21.26 10.72 -12.17
C ILE A 123 20.31 10.42 -11.00
N VAL A 124 20.40 11.19 -9.92
CA VAL A 124 19.52 11.05 -8.74
C VAL A 124 18.05 11.28 -9.13
N ILE A 125 17.75 12.30 -9.95
CA ILE A 125 16.40 12.54 -10.47
C ILE A 125 15.91 11.33 -11.29
N GLY A 126 16.75 10.78 -12.16
CA GLY A 126 16.44 9.58 -12.92
C GLY A 126 16.11 8.39 -12.01
N CYS A 127 16.91 8.19 -10.96
CA CYS A 127 16.65 7.16 -9.94
C CYS A 127 15.28 7.35 -9.28
N PHE A 128 14.90 8.58 -8.89
CA PHE A 128 13.60 8.83 -8.28
C PHE A 128 12.42 8.56 -9.22
N ILE A 129 12.53 8.89 -10.51
CA ILE A 129 11.49 8.57 -11.49
C ILE A 129 11.35 7.05 -11.63
N ILE A 130 12.46 6.33 -11.77
CA ILE A 130 12.45 4.86 -11.90
C ILE A 130 11.90 4.22 -10.61
N LEU A 131 12.26 4.73 -9.44
CA LEU A 131 11.71 4.29 -8.15
C LEU A 131 10.21 4.52 -8.05
N GLY A 132 9.72 5.69 -8.44
CA GLY A 132 8.29 5.98 -8.48
C GLY A 132 7.53 5.00 -9.39
N CYS A 133 8.04 4.76 -10.60
CA CYS A 133 7.46 3.82 -11.55
C CYS A 133 7.45 2.38 -11.02
N THR A 134 8.55 1.92 -10.44
CA THR A 134 8.68 0.55 -9.89
C THR A 134 7.80 0.34 -8.66
N HIS A 135 7.67 1.33 -7.77
CA HIS A 135 6.72 1.28 -6.64
C HIS A 135 5.26 1.25 -7.11
N LEU A 136 4.90 2.06 -8.11
CA LEU A 136 3.55 2.03 -8.67
C LEU A 136 3.24 0.68 -9.35
N ALA A 137 4.20 0.13 -10.09
CA ALA A 137 4.09 -1.20 -10.67
C ALA A 137 3.95 -2.28 -9.59
N ALA A 138 4.74 -2.21 -8.51
CA ALA A 138 4.64 -3.12 -7.37
C ALA A 138 3.25 -3.03 -6.72
N ALA A 139 2.76 -1.83 -6.41
CA ALA A 139 1.43 -1.61 -5.85
C ALA A 139 0.32 -2.18 -6.75
N TRP A 140 0.44 -1.98 -8.06
CA TRP A 140 -0.49 -2.52 -9.06
C TRP A 140 -0.49 -4.05 -9.12
N PHE A 141 0.68 -4.69 -9.12
CA PHE A 141 0.75 -6.15 -9.11
C PHE A 141 0.24 -6.73 -7.81
N LEU A 142 0.49 -6.05 -6.68
CA LEU A 142 0.02 -6.47 -5.37
C LEU A 142 -1.50 -6.42 -5.26
N SER A 143 -2.15 -5.37 -5.78
CA SER A 143 -3.62 -5.25 -5.79
C SER A 143 -4.30 -6.31 -6.66
N ARG A 144 -3.58 -6.85 -7.66
CA ARG A 144 -4.03 -7.95 -8.53
C ARG A 144 -3.55 -9.33 -8.07
N THR A 145 -3.00 -9.45 -6.86
CA THR A 145 -2.46 -10.70 -6.28
C THR A 145 -1.38 -11.39 -7.14
N GLN A 146 -0.70 -10.65 -8.02
CA GLN A 146 0.35 -11.16 -8.92
C GLN A 146 1.73 -11.13 -8.23
N PHE A 147 1.92 -11.95 -7.20
CA PHE A 147 3.09 -11.91 -6.32
C PHE A 147 4.45 -12.04 -7.03
N HIS A 148 4.54 -12.85 -8.08
CA HIS A 148 5.80 -13.02 -8.80
C HIS A 148 6.24 -11.73 -9.51
N ARG A 149 5.30 -11.03 -10.15
CA ARG A 149 5.57 -9.74 -10.82
C ARG A 149 5.81 -8.63 -9.80
N PHE A 150 5.10 -8.66 -8.68
CA PHE A 150 5.38 -7.79 -7.54
C PHE A 150 6.83 -7.97 -7.08
N LEU A 151 7.30 -9.20 -6.87
CA LEU A 151 8.66 -9.48 -6.42
C LEU A 151 9.71 -8.94 -7.39
N ILE A 152 9.51 -9.12 -8.71
CA ILE A 152 10.42 -8.58 -9.73
C ILE A 152 10.46 -7.05 -9.67
N ALA A 153 9.29 -6.39 -9.65
CA ALA A 153 9.21 -4.93 -9.57
C ALA A 153 9.86 -4.40 -8.28
N TRP A 154 9.68 -5.11 -7.17
CA TRP A 154 10.25 -4.77 -5.89
C TRP A 154 11.77 -4.97 -5.84
N CYS A 155 12.30 -6.07 -6.39
CA CYS A 155 13.76 -6.27 -6.55
C CYS A 155 14.38 -5.18 -7.42
N ALA A 156 13.71 -4.77 -8.49
CA ALA A 156 14.15 -3.67 -9.33
C ALA A 156 14.17 -2.34 -8.56
N ALA A 157 13.11 -2.03 -7.80
CA ALA A 157 13.07 -0.84 -6.94
C ALA A 157 14.23 -0.84 -5.93
N LEU A 158 14.49 -2.00 -5.29
CA LEU A 158 15.59 -2.18 -4.37
C LEU A 158 16.97 -1.89 -4.99
N LEU A 159 17.20 -2.42 -6.19
CA LEU A 159 18.46 -2.21 -6.91
C LEU A 159 18.66 -0.72 -7.20
N VAL A 160 17.63 -0.04 -7.70
CA VAL A 160 17.68 1.39 -8.02
C VAL A 160 17.88 2.23 -6.76
N ALA A 161 17.18 1.90 -5.67
CA ALA A 161 17.37 2.56 -4.38
C ALA A 161 18.80 2.40 -3.88
N SER A 162 19.37 1.20 -4.00
CA SER A 162 20.75 0.92 -3.58
C SER A 162 21.77 1.73 -4.38
N VAL A 163 21.57 1.86 -5.70
CA VAL A 163 22.40 2.71 -6.56
C VAL A 163 22.28 4.18 -6.17
N ALA A 164 21.06 4.67 -5.96
CA ALA A 164 20.83 6.07 -5.53
C ALA A 164 21.52 6.38 -4.19
N VAL A 165 21.40 5.47 -3.22
CA VAL A 165 22.08 5.57 -1.93
C VAL A 165 23.60 5.57 -2.08
N ALA A 166 24.15 4.67 -2.90
CA ALA A 166 25.60 4.60 -3.11
C ALA A 166 26.15 5.89 -3.75
N ILE A 167 25.42 6.47 -4.72
CA ILE A 167 25.78 7.76 -5.34
C ILE A 167 25.72 8.88 -4.30
N GLN A 168 24.70 8.90 -3.44
CA GLN A 168 24.58 9.97 -2.45
C GLN A 168 25.63 9.87 -1.35
N LEU A 169 25.90 8.65 -0.86
CA LEU A 169 26.93 8.38 0.12
C LEU A 169 28.33 8.71 -0.42
N SER A 170 28.59 8.54 -1.73
CA SER A 170 29.87 8.95 -2.30
C SER A 170 30.08 10.47 -2.35
N ILE A 171 29.00 11.26 -2.22
CA ILE A 171 29.04 12.73 -2.24
C ILE A 171 28.95 13.31 -0.83
N VAL A 172 27.99 12.84 -0.02
CA VAL A 172 27.64 13.40 1.30
C VAL A 172 27.88 12.34 2.38
N TRP A 173 29.12 11.88 2.52
CA TRP A 173 29.48 10.87 3.53
C TRP A 173 29.52 11.44 4.96
N SER A 174 29.57 12.76 5.16
CA SER A 174 30.12 13.33 6.40
C SER A 174 29.42 14.56 7.01
N ILE A 175 28.18 14.89 6.66
CA ILE A 175 27.51 16.05 7.28
C ILE A 175 26.63 15.56 8.44
N ASP A 176 27.11 15.76 9.67
CA ASP A 176 26.35 15.50 10.89
C ASP A 176 25.01 16.24 10.84
N GLY A 177 23.91 15.51 11.04
CA GLY A 177 22.58 16.11 11.21
C GLY A 177 21.74 16.26 9.93
N VAL A 178 22.19 15.82 8.75
CA VAL A 178 21.32 15.74 7.57
C VAL A 178 20.64 14.36 7.54
N PRO A 179 19.34 14.26 7.85
CA PRO A 179 18.62 12.99 7.77
C PRO A 179 18.58 12.54 6.30
N SER A 180 19.25 11.43 5.98
CA SER A 180 19.16 10.85 4.64
C SER A 180 17.77 10.22 4.48
N GLU A 181 16.97 10.80 3.58
CA GLU A 181 15.63 10.33 3.19
C GLU A 181 15.62 8.86 2.73
N PHE A 182 16.79 8.32 2.39
CA PHE A 182 16.96 6.95 1.94
C PHE A 182 16.96 5.91 3.07
N HIS A 183 17.15 6.29 4.33
CA HIS A 183 16.97 5.35 5.45
C HIS A 183 15.53 4.84 5.53
N ALA A 184 14.55 5.70 5.23
CA ALA A 184 13.15 5.32 5.16
C ALA A 184 12.90 4.31 4.02
N LEU A 185 13.58 4.46 2.88
CA LEU A 185 13.49 3.53 1.75
C LEU A 185 14.08 2.16 2.06
N ILE A 186 15.22 2.10 2.77
CA ILE A 186 15.82 0.83 3.20
C ILE A 186 14.91 0.12 4.20
N LEU A 187 14.38 0.84 5.19
CA LEU A 187 13.46 0.27 6.18
C LEU A 187 12.22 -0.29 5.48
N GLN A 188 11.65 0.45 4.54
CA GLN A 188 10.47 0.03 3.81
C GLN A 188 10.74 -1.18 2.91
N ALA A 189 11.92 -1.24 2.30
CA ALA A 189 12.35 -2.39 1.53
C ALA A 189 12.44 -3.64 2.41
N VAL A 190 12.90 -3.56 3.65
CA VAL A 190 12.98 -4.76 4.52
C VAL A 190 11.60 -5.13 5.09
N VAL A 191 10.80 -4.15 5.49
CA VAL A 191 9.54 -4.37 6.22
C VAL A 191 8.44 -4.96 5.33
N LEU A 192 8.31 -4.50 4.08
CA LEU A 192 7.23 -4.93 3.18
C LEU A 192 7.28 -6.43 2.82
N PRO A 193 8.41 -6.99 2.37
CA PRO A 193 8.54 -8.42 2.09
C PRO A 193 8.41 -9.26 3.34
N ALA A 194 8.92 -8.80 4.49
CA ALA A 194 8.79 -9.52 5.74
C ALA A 194 7.31 -9.65 6.16
N LEU A 195 6.53 -8.56 6.06
CA LEU A 195 5.09 -8.56 6.31
C LEU A 195 4.33 -9.45 5.31
N LEU A 196 4.73 -9.44 4.03
CA LEU A 196 4.11 -10.29 3.00
C LEU A 196 4.43 -11.77 3.18
N ALA A 197 5.68 -12.12 3.48
CA ALA A 197 6.08 -13.50 3.75
C ALA A 197 5.36 -14.02 5.02
N TRP A 198 5.28 -13.20 6.06
CA TRP A 198 4.54 -13.51 7.27
C TRP A 198 3.04 -13.72 7.00
N SER A 199 2.39 -12.82 6.24
CA SER A 199 0.96 -12.96 5.92
C SER A 199 0.66 -14.19 5.06
N GLN A 200 1.53 -14.52 4.10
CA GLN A 200 1.40 -15.72 3.27
C GLN A 200 1.60 -17.01 4.09
N SER A 201 2.53 -17.02 5.03
CA SER A 201 2.72 -18.19 5.92
C SER A 201 1.43 -18.49 6.69
N ARG A 202 0.76 -17.46 7.24
CA ARG A 202 -0.52 -17.59 7.95
C ARG A 202 -1.64 -18.15 7.07
N HIS A 203 -1.74 -17.72 5.82
CA HIS A 203 -2.74 -18.26 4.87
C HIS A 203 -2.57 -19.77 4.64
N LYS A 204 -1.34 -20.26 4.51
CA LYS A 204 -1.10 -21.71 4.31
C LYS A 204 -1.51 -22.54 5.52
N TYR A 205 -1.45 -21.98 6.73
CA TYR A 205 -1.82 -22.67 7.96
C TYR A 205 -3.33 -22.68 8.22
N SER A 206 -4.08 -21.63 7.84
CA SER A 206 -5.53 -21.61 8.08
C SER A 206 -6.33 -22.53 7.15
N GLY A 207 -5.81 -22.87 5.97
CA GLY A 207 -6.46 -23.78 5.02
C GLY A 207 -6.28 -25.28 5.31
N ARG A 208 -5.64 -25.65 6.44
CA ARG A 208 -5.40 -27.05 6.84
C ARG A 208 -6.22 -27.50 8.04
N ILE A 209 -7.14 -26.66 8.54
CA ILE A 209 -8.04 -26.93 9.66
C ILE A 209 -9.46 -27.04 9.09
#